data_AF-A0A950L7M0-F1
#
_entry.id   AF-A0A950L7M0-F1
#
_cell.length_a   1.000
_cell.length_b   1.000
_cell.length_c   1.000
_cell.angle_alpha   90.00
_cell.angle_beta   90.00
_cell.angle_gamma   90.00
#
_symmetry.space_group_name_H-M   'P 1'
#
loop_
_entity.id
_entity.type
_entity.pdbx_description
1 polymer ?
#
loop_
_entity_poly.entity_id
_entity_poly.type
_entity_poly.pdbx_seq_one_letter_code
_entity_poly.pdbx_strand_id
1 'polypeptide(L)'
;MAEAAAQFQKGIDQLALLPDTSQRQRQELEFCIALGAAFRAVKGHSAAETGQSYERARELWKQLGSPSEFLQVPYGLARYYAHQGAIDLALRLDEDLLRLSRQRDDHAGLALGHSSSGLDLMFAGRFTLSRSHLEESLALYDPISARSLVRQVGLDTRATSQTRLAIVLLCLGFPDQALAESDSAIAEARGLAHLPTLADTLVGATRLLLLIGDDATLDEWAEELSAVATEQSYPYWIA
;
A
#
# COMPACT_ATOMS: atom_id res chain seq x y z
N MET A 1 12.56 -14.52 4.70
CA MET A 1 11.49 -13.75 5.38
C MET A 1 11.13 -14.28 6.77
N ALA A 2 10.90 -15.58 6.98
CA ALA A 2 10.61 -16.13 8.32
C ALA A 2 11.74 -15.89 9.35
N GLU A 3 13.00 -16.02 8.93
CA GLU A 3 14.16 -15.71 9.78
C GLU A 3 14.22 -14.22 10.15
N ALA A 4 13.90 -13.32 9.21
CA ALA A 4 13.88 -11.88 9.47
C ALA A 4 12.83 -11.51 10.54
N ALA A 5 11.63 -12.08 10.48
CA ALA A 5 10.60 -11.87 11.50
C ALA A 5 11.08 -12.32 12.90
N ALA A 6 11.76 -13.47 12.99
CA ALA A 6 12.33 -13.94 14.25
C ALA A 6 13.44 -13.02 14.79
N GLN A 7 14.27 -12.43 13.92
CA GLN A 7 15.31 -11.48 14.33
C GLN A 7 14.72 -10.15 14.80
N PHE A 8 13.70 -9.62 14.13
CA PHE A 8 13.02 -8.39 14.58
C PHE A 8 12.32 -8.59 15.92
N GLN A 9 11.66 -9.74 16.14
CA GLN A 9 11.06 -10.03 17.43
C GLN A 9 12.11 -10.07 18.55
N LYS A 10 13.24 -10.76 18.34
CA LYS A 10 14.36 -10.75 19.29
C LYS A 10 14.89 -9.34 19.57
N GLY A 11 14.99 -8.50 18.53
CA GLY A 11 15.38 -7.11 18.67
C GLY A 11 14.44 -6.33 19.59
N ILE A 12 13.12 -6.49 19.41
CA ILE A 12 12.10 -5.88 20.26
C ILE A 12 12.23 -6.38 21.72
N ASP A 13 12.41 -7.68 21.91
CA ASP A 13 12.56 -8.27 23.25
C ASP A 13 13.81 -7.73 23.97
N GLN A 14 14.91 -7.47 23.26
CA GLN A 14 16.12 -6.85 23.81
C GLN A 14 15.91 -5.36 24.11
N LEU A 15 15.21 -4.63 23.24
CA LEU A 15 14.88 -3.22 23.48
C LEU A 15 14.03 -3.06 24.74
N ALA A 16 13.12 -3.99 25.03
CA ALA A 16 12.28 -3.95 26.23
C ALA A 16 13.08 -3.96 27.55
N LEU A 17 14.34 -4.41 27.53
CA LEU A 17 15.25 -4.40 28.68
C LEU A 17 15.93 -3.03 28.89
N LEU A 18 15.82 -2.11 27.93
CA LEU A 18 16.45 -0.79 27.98
C LEU A 18 15.49 0.29 28.53
N PRO A 19 16.03 1.38 29.11
CA PRO A 19 15.21 2.47 29.64
C PRO A 19 14.27 3.11 28.61
N ASP A 20 13.07 3.40 29.10
CA ASP A 20 12.11 4.50 28.83
C ASP A 20 12.36 5.67 27.85
N THR A 21 13.18 5.55 26.81
CA THR A 21 13.66 6.72 26.05
C THR A 21 13.01 6.86 24.68
N SER A 22 12.86 8.09 24.20
CA SER A 22 12.36 8.36 22.84
C SER A 22 13.21 7.69 21.75
N GLN A 23 14.51 7.54 21.98
CA GLN A 23 15.40 6.80 21.07
C GLN A 23 15.04 5.31 21.01
N ARG A 24 14.81 4.68 22.18
CA ARG A 24 14.37 3.29 22.26
C ARG A 24 13.01 3.10 21.58
N GLN A 25 12.05 3.97 21.86
CA GLN A 25 10.71 3.95 21.25
C GLN A 25 10.78 4.07 19.73
N ARG A 26 11.69 4.90 19.20
CA ARG A 26 11.91 5.04 17.76
C ARG A 26 12.50 3.78 17.13
N GLN A 27 13.46 3.14 17.79
CA GLN A 27 14.02 1.86 17.32
C GLN A 27 12.98 0.73 17.37
N GLU A 28 12.18 0.69 18.45
CA GLU A 28 11.09 -0.28 18.59
C GLU A 28 10.05 -0.09 17.47
N LEU A 29 9.71 1.18 17.15
CA LEU A 29 8.82 1.51 16.04
C LEU A 29 9.34 0.97 14.70
N GLU A 30 10.63 1.21 14.39
CA GLU A 30 11.27 0.71 13.17
C GLU A 30 11.20 -0.82 13.08
N PHE A 31 11.45 -1.53 14.20
CA PHE A 31 11.35 -2.99 14.24
C PHE A 31 9.91 -3.49 14.10
N CYS A 32 8.93 -2.84 14.73
CA CYS A 32 7.51 -3.20 14.58
C CYS A 32 7.04 -3.06 13.13
N ILE A 33 7.46 -2.00 12.43
CA ILE A 33 7.14 -1.79 11.01
C ILE A 33 7.76 -2.91 10.16
N ALA A 34 9.04 -3.20 10.35
CA ALA A 34 9.74 -4.23 9.60
C ALA A 34 9.16 -5.64 9.88
N LEU A 35 8.76 -5.90 11.13
CA LEU A 35 8.10 -7.14 11.53
C LEU A 35 6.71 -7.28 10.87
N GLY A 36 5.91 -6.21 10.86
CA GLY A 36 4.62 -6.19 10.16
C GLY A 36 4.75 -6.44 8.66
N ALA A 37 5.76 -5.85 8.01
CA ALA A 37 6.06 -6.11 6.61
C ALA A 37 6.48 -7.57 6.36
N ALA A 38 7.31 -8.14 7.23
CA ALA A 38 7.74 -9.54 7.14
C ALA A 38 6.58 -10.52 7.35
N PHE A 39 5.69 -10.29 8.32
CA PHE A 39 4.51 -11.12 8.52
C PHE A 39 3.53 -11.01 7.36
N ARG A 40 3.32 -9.82 6.81
CA ARG A 40 2.51 -9.64 5.60
C ARG A 40 3.01 -10.48 4.43
N ALA A 41 4.33 -10.54 4.22
CA ALA A 41 4.93 -11.31 3.14
C ALA A 41 4.85 -12.83 3.36
N VAL A 42 4.90 -13.31 4.61
CA VAL A 42 4.95 -14.76 4.94
C VAL A 42 3.57 -15.35 5.22
N LYS A 43 2.71 -14.60 5.92
CA LYS A 43 1.42 -15.06 6.46
C LYS A 43 0.23 -14.39 5.78
N GLY A 44 0.47 -13.40 4.91
CA GLY A 44 -0.57 -12.65 4.22
C GLY A 44 -1.02 -11.40 4.97
N HIS A 45 -1.82 -10.59 4.27
CA HIS A 45 -2.23 -9.26 4.70
C HIS A 45 -3.12 -9.25 5.95
N SER A 46 -3.93 -10.28 6.15
CA SER A 46 -4.92 -10.34 7.24
C SER A 46 -4.42 -11.11 8.48
N ALA A 47 -3.17 -11.58 8.51
CA ALA A 47 -2.66 -12.33 9.66
C ALA A 47 -2.71 -11.51 10.96
N ALA A 48 -3.11 -12.14 12.08
CA ALA A 48 -3.23 -11.46 13.37
C ALA A 48 -1.91 -10.82 13.82
N GLU A 49 -0.78 -11.48 13.53
CA GLU A 49 0.56 -11.01 13.85
C GLU A 49 0.95 -9.76 13.05
N THR A 50 0.46 -9.63 11.81
CA THR A 50 0.61 -8.41 11.00
C THR A 50 -0.11 -7.26 11.70
N GLY A 51 -1.37 -7.46 12.11
CA GLY A 51 -2.16 -6.46 12.83
C GLY A 51 -1.54 -6.03 14.16
N GLN A 52 -1.10 -7.00 14.98
CA GLN A 52 -0.44 -6.73 16.26
C GLN A 52 0.83 -5.87 16.08
N SER A 53 1.64 -6.17 15.07
CA SER A 53 2.86 -5.41 14.79
C SER A 53 2.55 -3.96 14.40
N TYR A 54 1.55 -3.74 13.54
CA TYR A 54 1.16 -2.39 13.12
C TYR A 54 0.40 -1.60 14.20
N GLU A 55 -0.38 -2.25 15.06
CA GLU A 55 -1.00 -1.56 16.21
C GLU A 55 0.07 -1.09 17.20
N ARG A 56 1.06 -1.93 17.51
CA ARG A 56 2.19 -1.51 18.35
C ARG A 56 2.99 -0.37 17.71
N ALA A 57 3.24 -0.46 16.41
CA ALA A 57 3.86 0.63 15.66
C ALA A 57 3.03 1.92 15.74
N ARG A 58 1.70 1.84 15.66
CA ARG A 58 0.82 3.01 15.77
C ARG A 58 0.84 3.66 17.15
N GLU A 59 0.89 2.86 18.21
CA GLU A 59 1.04 3.37 19.58
C GLU A 59 2.33 4.19 19.73
N LEU A 60 3.46 3.61 19.34
CA LEU A 60 4.78 4.26 19.40
C LEU A 60 4.85 5.48 18.49
N TRP A 61 4.29 5.39 17.28
CA TRP A 61 4.20 6.51 16.35
C TRP A 61 3.44 7.69 16.98
N LYS A 62 2.29 7.45 17.63
CA LYS A 62 1.54 8.50 18.34
C LYS A 62 2.34 9.08 19.53
N GLN A 63 3.02 8.24 20.31
CA GLN A 63 3.85 8.69 21.44
C GLN A 63 5.00 9.61 20.98
N LEU A 64 5.56 9.35 19.80
CA LEU A 64 6.61 10.16 19.18
C LEU A 64 6.08 11.41 18.45
N GLY A 65 4.80 11.76 18.61
CA GLY A 65 4.19 12.93 17.97
C GLY A 65 3.80 12.71 16.50
N SER A 66 3.62 11.46 16.09
CA SER A 66 3.21 11.04 14.76
C SER A 66 4.13 11.53 13.64
N PRO A 67 5.44 11.23 13.63
CA PRO A 67 6.37 11.81 12.65
C PRO A 67 6.01 11.47 11.19
N SER A 68 6.23 12.40 10.25
CA SER A 68 5.98 12.21 8.82
C SER A 68 7.00 11.30 8.12
N GLU A 69 8.11 10.94 8.77
CA GLU A 69 9.01 9.90 8.24
C GLU A 69 8.45 8.47 8.37
N PHE A 70 7.32 8.28 9.07
CA PHE A 70 6.73 6.97 9.37
C PHE A 70 5.29 6.84 8.84
N LEU A 71 4.96 7.42 7.68
CA LEU A 71 3.62 7.35 7.09
C LEU A 71 3.19 5.92 6.72
N GLN A 72 4.17 5.01 6.57
CA GLN A 72 3.95 3.57 6.43
C GLN A 72 3.18 2.93 7.60
N VAL A 73 3.17 3.56 8.80
CA VAL A 73 2.45 3.05 9.96
C VAL A 73 0.94 3.14 9.79
N PRO A 74 0.32 4.34 9.63
CA PRO A 74 -1.11 4.43 9.37
C PRO A 74 -1.51 3.70 8.08
N TYR A 75 -0.70 3.79 7.02
CA TYR A 75 -0.96 3.11 5.76
C TYR A 75 -0.98 1.58 5.89
N GLY A 76 0.02 0.99 6.55
CA GLY A 76 0.10 -0.46 6.74
C GLY A 76 -1.05 -1.00 7.60
N LEU A 77 -1.45 -0.25 8.63
CA LEU A 77 -2.58 -0.61 9.48
C LEU A 77 -3.94 -0.47 8.76
N ALA A 78 -4.12 0.59 7.94
CA ALA A 78 -5.31 0.74 7.11
C ALA A 78 -5.47 -0.46 6.18
N ARG A 79 -4.39 -0.86 5.48
CA ARG A 79 -4.40 -2.07 4.64
C ARG A 79 -4.75 -3.34 5.41
N TYR A 80 -4.21 -3.52 6.62
CA TYR A 80 -4.56 -4.66 7.45
C TYR A 80 -6.08 -4.73 7.72
N TYR A 81 -6.68 -3.61 8.14
CA TYR A 81 -8.12 -3.54 8.40
C TYR A 81 -8.95 -3.70 7.13
N ALA A 82 -8.51 -3.12 6.01
CA ALA A 82 -9.18 -3.27 4.72
C ALA A 82 -9.23 -4.74 4.28
N HIS A 83 -8.11 -5.47 4.39
CA HIS A 83 -8.04 -6.90 4.08
C HIS A 83 -8.77 -7.80 5.09
N GLN A 84 -9.09 -7.30 6.28
CA GLN A 84 -9.98 -7.93 7.26
C GLN A 84 -11.47 -7.62 7.00
N GLY A 85 -11.78 -6.78 6.00
CA GLY A 85 -13.14 -6.31 5.71
C GLY A 85 -13.63 -5.23 6.69
N ALA A 86 -12.78 -4.75 7.60
CA ALA A 86 -13.09 -3.69 8.54
C ALA A 86 -12.89 -2.30 7.91
N ILE A 87 -13.58 -2.04 6.80
CA ILE A 87 -13.36 -0.84 5.98
C ILE A 87 -13.55 0.46 6.76
N ASP A 88 -14.52 0.52 7.67
CA ASP A 88 -14.74 1.72 8.51
C ASP A 88 -13.55 2.05 9.43
N LEU A 89 -12.78 1.04 9.87
CA LEU A 89 -11.56 1.27 10.64
C LEU A 89 -10.43 1.78 9.75
N ALA A 90 -10.31 1.24 8.55
CA ALA A 90 -9.30 1.64 7.58
C ALA A 90 -9.51 3.09 7.12
N LEU A 91 -10.74 3.47 6.76
CA LEU A 91 -11.10 4.86 6.40
C LEU A 91 -10.83 5.87 7.52
N ARG A 92 -11.07 5.50 8.79
CA ARG A 92 -10.74 6.37 9.93
C ARG A 92 -9.24 6.61 10.06
N LEU A 93 -8.40 5.61 9.75
CA LEU A 93 -6.95 5.77 9.75
C LEU A 93 -6.48 6.68 8.63
N ASP A 94 -7.09 6.56 7.45
CA ASP A 94 -6.78 7.43 6.33
C ASP A 94 -7.23 8.87 6.55
N GLU A 95 -8.39 9.09 7.16
CA GLU A 95 -8.86 10.42 7.57
C GLU A 95 -7.89 11.08 8.55
N ASP A 96 -7.40 10.31 9.53
CA ASP A 96 -6.38 10.77 10.47
C ASP A 96 -5.06 11.13 9.76
N LEU A 97 -4.63 10.31 8.82
CA LEU A 97 -3.45 10.56 7.98
C LEU A 97 -3.61 11.85 7.18
N LEU A 98 -4.71 11.99 6.43
CA LEU A 98 -5.03 13.20 5.67
C LEU A 98 -5.06 14.45 6.56
N ARG A 99 -5.72 14.37 7.72
CA ARG A 99 -5.79 15.48 8.68
C ARG A 99 -4.40 15.90 9.16
N LEU A 100 -3.57 14.95 9.57
CA LEU A 100 -2.21 15.23 10.06
C LEU A 100 -1.32 15.79 8.94
N SER A 101 -1.42 15.26 7.73
CA SER A 101 -0.66 15.75 6.59
C SER A 101 -1.08 17.17 6.18
N ARG A 102 -2.38 17.51 6.21
CA ARG A 102 -2.85 18.90 6.00
C ARG A 102 -2.28 19.87 7.03
N GLN A 103 -2.23 19.47 8.30
CA GLN A 103 -1.70 20.31 9.38
C GLN A 103 -0.20 20.62 9.23
N ARG A 104 0.51 19.82 8.45
CA ARG A 104 1.97 19.88 8.27
C ARG A 104 2.41 20.34 6.90
N ASP A 105 1.46 20.62 6.00
CA ASP A 105 1.73 20.89 4.59
C ASP A 105 2.51 19.74 3.91
N ASP A 106 2.21 18.50 4.32
CA ASP A 106 2.87 17.28 3.87
C ASP A 106 2.15 16.69 2.65
N HIS A 107 2.50 17.18 1.46
CA HIS A 107 1.91 16.75 0.19
C HIS A 107 2.07 15.24 -0.05
N ALA A 108 3.19 14.65 0.38
CA ALA A 108 3.44 13.22 0.24
C ALA A 108 2.43 12.41 1.06
N GLY A 109 2.21 12.81 2.31
CA GLY A 109 1.21 12.18 3.16
C GLY A 109 -0.23 12.41 2.69
N LEU A 110 -0.53 13.54 2.05
CA LEU A 110 -1.83 13.77 1.41
C LEU A 110 -2.05 12.81 0.24
N ALA A 111 -1.08 12.70 -0.67
CA ALA A 111 -1.15 11.77 -1.80
C ALA A 111 -1.34 10.33 -1.30
N LEU A 112 -0.57 9.91 -0.29
CA LEU A 112 -0.70 8.57 0.29
C LEU A 112 -2.08 8.33 0.92
N GLY A 113 -2.58 9.28 1.72
CA GLY A 113 -3.90 9.18 2.35
C GLY A 113 -5.03 9.11 1.33
N HIS A 114 -4.96 9.91 0.27
CA HIS A 114 -5.93 9.88 -0.82
C HIS A 114 -5.88 8.55 -1.59
N SER A 115 -4.69 8.04 -1.91
CA SER A 115 -4.50 6.73 -2.54
C SER A 115 -5.07 5.58 -1.70
N SER A 116 -4.83 5.62 -0.38
CA SER A 116 -5.33 4.64 0.59
C SER A 116 -6.85 4.67 0.68
N SER A 117 -7.45 5.85 0.86
CA SER A 117 -8.90 6.00 0.91
C SER A 117 -9.56 5.56 -0.39
N GLY A 118 -8.93 5.84 -1.52
CA GLY A 118 -9.38 5.38 -2.83
C GLY A 118 -9.51 3.87 -2.89
N LEU A 119 -8.51 3.13 -2.38
CA LEU A 119 -8.55 1.66 -2.30
C LEU A 119 -9.66 1.17 -1.38
N ASP A 120 -9.76 1.73 -0.18
CA ASP A 120 -10.73 1.29 0.82
C ASP A 120 -12.18 1.54 0.36
N LEU A 121 -12.43 2.69 -0.27
CA LEU A 121 -13.72 3.02 -0.87
C LEU A 121 -14.04 2.13 -2.08
N MET A 122 -13.03 1.72 -2.86
CA MET A 122 -13.20 0.75 -3.94
C MET A 122 -13.66 -0.60 -3.37
N PHE A 123 -13.03 -1.09 -2.30
CA PHE A 123 -13.46 -2.33 -1.62
C PHE A 123 -14.85 -2.21 -0.99
N ALA A 124 -15.26 -1.02 -0.53
CA ALA A 124 -16.62 -0.76 -0.07
C ALA A 124 -17.65 -0.60 -1.20
N GLY A 125 -17.25 -0.67 -2.48
CA GLY A 125 -18.13 -0.43 -3.63
C GLY A 125 -18.58 1.04 -3.78
N ARG A 126 -17.94 1.98 -3.08
CA ARG A 126 -18.24 3.42 -3.14
C ARG A 126 -17.45 4.09 -4.26
N PHE A 127 -17.67 3.64 -5.49
CA PHE A 127 -16.83 3.96 -6.64
C PHE A 127 -16.71 5.44 -6.97
N THR A 128 -17.79 6.22 -6.84
CA THR A 128 -17.75 7.67 -7.08
C THR A 128 -16.81 8.39 -6.12
N LEU A 129 -16.86 8.06 -4.82
CA LEU A 129 -15.97 8.65 -3.82
C LEU A 129 -14.54 8.14 -4.01
N SER A 130 -14.38 6.85 -4.31
CA SER A 130 -13.08 6.24 -4.61
C SER A 130 -12.38 6.98 -5.75
N ARG A 131 -13.11 7.24 -6.86
CA ARG A 131 -12.61 8.04 -8.00
C ARG A 131 -12.08 9.39 -7.55
N SER A 132 -12.87 10.17 -6.80
CA SER A 132 -12.44 11.50 -6.35
C SER A 132 -11.16 11.46 -5.51
N HIS A 133 -11.03 10.47 -4.63
CA HIS A 133 -9.81 10.29 -3.84
C HIS A 133 -8.61 9.89 -4.70
N LEU A 134 -8.78 8.99 -5.65
CA LEU A 134 -7.70 8.57 -6.54
C LEU A 134 -7.24 9.71 -7.46
N GLU A 135 -8.17 10.48 -8.02
CA GLU A 135 -7.86 11.67 -8.83
C GLU A 135 -7.09 12.72 -8.01
N GLU A 136 -7.48 12.97 -6.76
CA GLU A 136 -6.75 13.88 -5.86
C GLU A 136 -5.34 13.36 -5.54
N SER A 137 -5.18 12.04 -5.33
CA SER A 137 -3.86 11.43 -5.14
C SER A 137 -2.95 11.63 -6.35
N LEU A 138 -3.49 11.57 -7.57
CA LEU A 138 -2.75 11.78 -8.81
C LEU A 138 -2.39 13.25 -9.00
N ALA A 139 -3.29 14.17 -8.65
CA ALA A 139 -3.05 15.61 -8.71
C ALA A 139 -1.96 16.08 -7.73
N LEU A 140 -1.85 15.42 -6.57
CA LEU A 140 -0.85 15.71 -5.54
C LEU A 140 0.51 15.02 -5.79
N TYR A 141 0.64 14.23 -6.84
CA TYR A 141 1.87 13.48 -7.12
C TYR A 141 3.06 14.41 -7.39
N ASP A 142 4.10 14.24 -6.59
CA ASP A 142 5.41 14.86 -6.80
C ASP A 142 6.48 13.77 -6.94
N PRO A 143 7.23 13.69 -8.06
CA PRO A 143 8.26 12.66 -8.28
C PRO A 143 9.35 12.61 -7.21
N ILE A 144 9.69 13.75 -6.58
CA ILE A 144 10.74 13.81 -5.56
C ILE A 144 10.23 13.13 -4.28
N SER A 145 9.05 13.53 -3.82
CA SER A 145 8.38 12.95 -2.65
C SER A 145 8.00 11.49 -2.86
N ALA A 146 7.58 11.12 -4.07
CA ALA A 146 7.20 9.77 -4.45
C ALA A 146 8.34 8.76 -4.21
N ARG A 147 9.60 9.12 -4.50
CA ARG A 147 10.76 8.23 -4.23
C ARG A 147 10.94 7.92 -2.75
N SER A 148 10.66 8.89 -1.88
CA SER A 148 10.69 8.67 -0.43
C SER A 148 9.56 7.75 0.01
N LEU A 149 8.35 7.99 -0.50
CA LEU A 149 7.17 7.15 -0.23
C LEU A 149 7.38 5.71 -0.71
N VAL A 150 7.92 5.49 -1.91
CA VAL A 150 8.23 4.14 -2.42
C VAL A 150 9.12 3.37 -1.45
N ARG A 151 10.11 4.01 -0.82
CA ARG A 151 10.95 3.37 0.19
C ARG A 151 10.18 3.03 1.47
N GLN A 152 9.20 3.85 1.84
CA GLN A 152 8.40 3.66 3.04
C GLN A 152 7.31 2.59 2.86
N VAL A 153 6.53 2.68 1.78
CA VAL A 153 5.34 1.85 1.55
C VAL A 153 5.55 0.72 0.55
N GLY A 154 6.68 0.71 -0.15
CA GLY A 154 7.11 -0.35 -1.06
C GLY A 154 6.52 -0.29 -2.47
N LEU A 155 5.65 0.68 -2.76
CA LEU A 155 4.98 0.85 -4.05
C LEU A 155 4.91 2.31 -4.44
N ASP A 156 4.87 2.58 -5.74
CA ASP A 156 4.67 3.93 -6.25
C ASP A 156 3.19 4.33 -6.14
N THR A 157 2.93 5.45 -5.46
CA THR A 157 1.56 5.91 -5.17
C THR A 157 0.81 6.31 -6.43
N ARG A 158 1.48 6.78 -7.47
CA ARG A 158 0.82 7.15 -8.73
C ARG A 158 0.44 5.91 -9.52
N ALA A 159 1.39 5.02 -9.83
CA ALA A 159 1.10 3.79 -10.55
C ALA A 159 -0.04 2.99 -9.88
N THR A 160 0.03 2.82 -8.55
CA THR A 160 -1.02 2.12 -7.81
C THR A 160 -2.37 2.85 -7.80
N SER A 161 -2.39 4.18 -7.82
CA SER A 161 -3.65 4.94 -7.88
C SER A 161 -4.27 4.89 -9.28
N GLN A 162 -3.48 4.91 -10.35
CA GLN A 162 -3.96 4.76 -11.73
C GLN A 162 -4.58 3.38 -11.96
N THR A 163 -3.90 2.31 -11.51
CA THR A 163 -4.42 0.94 -11.62
C THR A 163 -5.76 0.78 -10.90
N ARG A 164 -5.90 1.38 -9.71
CA ARG A 164 -7.19 1.39 -8.97
C ARG A 164 -8.24 2.23 -9.68
N LEU A 165 -7.85 3.38 -10.24
CA LEU A 165 -8.75 4.27 -10.96
C LEU A 165 -9.31 3.58 -12.20
N ALA A 166 -8.50 2.80 -12.93
CA ALA A 166 -8.96 2.00 -14.05
C ALA A 166 -10.11 1.05 -13.66
N ILE A 167 -9.95 0.28 -12.57
CA ILE A 167 -11.01 -0.62 -12.06
C ILE A 167 -12.26 0.18 -11.66
N VAL A 168 -12.08 1.31 -10.96
CA VAL A 168 -13.18 2.19 -10.53
C VAL A 168 -13.94 2.77 -11.73
N LEU A 169 -13.24 3.19 -12.78
CA LEU A 169 -13.84 3.70 -14.01
C LEU A 169 -14.68 2.63 -14.71
N LEU A 170 -14.20 1.40 -14.77
CA LEU A 170 -14.98 0.28 -15.30
C LEU A 170 -16.27 0.07 -14.50
N CYS A 171 -16.18 0.02 -13.17
CA CYS A 171 -17.35 -0.14 -12.30
C CYS A 171 -18.36 1.01 -12.41
N LEU A 172 -17.91 2.20 -12.83
CA LEU A 172 -18.77 3.36 -13.10
C LEU A 172 -19.35 3.39 -14.52
N GLY A 173 -19.01 2.40 -15.37
CA GLY A 173 -19.52 2.28 -16.73
C GLY A 173 -18.69 3.01 -17.80
N PHE A 174 -17.40 3.26 -17.53
CA PHE A 174 -16.46 3.91 -18.47
C PHE A 174 -15.35 2.95 -18.93
N PRO A 175 -15.67 1.89 -19.71
CA PRO A 175 -14.70 0.86 -20.10
C PRO A 175 -13.53 1.40 -20.93
N ASP A 176 -13.78 2.29 -21.89
CA ASP A 176 -12.71 2.88 -22.72
C ASP A 176 -11.73 3.70 -21.89
N GLN A 177 -12.23 4.45 -20.90
CA GLN A 177 -11.38 5.22 -19.99
C GLN A 177 -10.59 4.30 -19.06
N ALA A 178 -11.21 3.20 -18.60
CA ALA A 178 -10.54 2.21 -17.77
C ALA A 178 -9.34 1.57 -18.47
N LEU A 179 -9.51 1.16 -19.73
CA LEU A 179 -8.42 0.58 -20.53
C LEU A 179 -7.30 1.60 -20.76
N ALA A 180 -7.65 2.83 -21.17
CA ALA A 180 -6.66 3.88 -21.39
C ALA A 180 -5.84 4.20 -20.11
N GLU A 181 -6.50 4.23 -18.95
CA GLU A 181 -5.83 4.46 -17.66
C GLU A 181 -4.92 3.28 -17.29
N SER A 182 -5.36 2.04 -17.54
CA SER A 182 -4.56 0.83 -17.30
C SER A 182 -3.29 0.80 -18.17
N ASP A 183 -3.41 1.11 -19.46
CA ASP A 183 -2.28 1.17 -20.39
C ASP A 183 -1.27 2.24 -19.96
N SER A 184 -1.76 3.41 -19.54
CA SER A 184 -0.91 4.48 -19.02
C SER A 184 -0.18 4.04 -17.74
N ALA A 185 -0.86 3.34 -16.83
CA ALA A 185 -0.26 2.86 -15.58
C ALA A 185 0.87 1.85 -15.86
N ILE A 186 0.67 0.92 -16.80
CA ILE A 186 1.69 -0.07 -17.19
C ILE A 186 2.90 0.63 -17.81
N ALA A 187 2.69 1.56 -18.74
CA ALA A 187 3.77 2.30 -19.37
C ALA A 187 4.62 3.06 -18.35
N GLU A 188 3.96 3.69 -17.37
CA GLU A 188 4.63 4.41 -16.29
C GLU A 188 5.39 3.46 -15.35
N ALA A 189 4.78 2.35 -14.94
CA ALA A 189 5.41 1.36 -14.08
C ALA A 189 6.67 0.74 -14.72
N ARG A 190 6.64 0.51 -16.04
CA ARG A 190 7.81 0.07 -16.82
C ARG A 190 8.92 1.14 -16.82
N GLY A 191 8.55 2.42 -16.93
CA GLY A 191 9.49 3.55 -16.88
C GLY A 191 10.17 3.73 -15.52
N LEU A 192 9.54 3.30 -14.41
CA LEU A 192 10.09 3.40 -13.06
C LEU A 192 11.21 2.38 -12.78
N ALA A 193 11.32 1.31 -13.58
CA ALA A 193 12.22 0.18 -13.35
C ALA A 193 12.17 -0.38 -11.90
N HIS A 194 11.00 -0.30 -11.26
CA HIS A 194 10.76 -0.78 -9.91
C HIS A 194 9.87 -2.01 -9.93
N LEU A 195 10.50 -3.19 -9.90
CA LEU A 195 9.84 -4.49 -10.10
C LEU A 195 8.58 -4.70 -9.23
N PRO A 196 8.55 -4.36 -7.92
CA PRO A 196 7.33 -4.52 -7.12
C PRO A 196 6.15 -3.67 -7.61
N THR A 197 6.41 -2.44 -8.07
CA THR A 197 5.38 -1.56 -8.63
C THR A 197 4.85 -2.12 -9.95
N LEU A 198 5.74 -2.62 -10.81
CA LEU A 198 5.35 -3.23 -12.08
C LEU A 198 4.48 -4.47 -11.85
N ALA A 199 4.86 -5.34 -10.91
CA ALA A 199 4.07 -6.51 -10.55
C ALA A 199 2.65 -6.14 -10.07
N ASP A 200 2.53 -5.17 -9.14
CA ASP A 200 1.23 -4.73 -8.62
C ASP A 200 0.34 -4.12 -9.72
N THR A 201 0.95 -3.33 -10.62
CA THR A 201 0.28 -2.72 -11.77
C THR A 201 -0.25 -3.77 -12.74
N LEU A 202 0.58 -4.76 -13.10
CA LEU A 202 0.19 -5.87 -13.98
C LEU A 202 -0.95 -6.70 -13.36
N VAL A 203 -0.88 -7.03 -12.08
CA VAL A 203 -1.97 -7.74 -11.37
C VAL A 203 -3.30 -6.99 -11.50
N GLY A 204 -3.29 -5.68 -11.29
CA GLY A 204 -4.51 -4.89 -11.39
C GLY A 204 -5.03 -4.78 -12.83
N ALA A 205 -4.13 -4.68 -13.80
CA ALA A 205 -4.49 -4.67 -15.22
C ALA A 205 -5.09 -6.02 -15.68
N THR A 206 -4.53 -7.15 -15.24
CA THR A 206 -5.11 -8.49 -15.46
C THR A 206 -6.52 -8.57 -14.85
N ARG A 207 -6.74 -8.05 -13.64
CA ARG A 207 -8.08 -8.01 -13.02
C ARG A 207 -9.06 -7.19 -13.83
N LEU A 208 -8.62 -6.07 -14.41
CA LEU A 208 -9.46 -5.25 -15.27
C LEU A 208 -9.90 -6.03 -16.52
N LEU A 209 -8.98 -6.71 -17.21
CA LEU A 209 -9.30 -7.52 -18.38
C LEU A 209 -10.27 -8.66 -18.06
N LEU A 210 -10.08 -9.34 -16.92
CA LEU A 210 -11.00 -10.37 -16.44
C LEU A 210 -12.42 -9.83 -16.22
N LEU A 211 -12.57 -8.60 -15.75
CA LEU A 211 -13.88 -7.97 -15.54
C LEU A 211 -14.52 -7.50 -16.86
N ILE A 212 -13.71 -7.18 -17.87
CA ILE A 212 -14.19 -6.80 -19.21
C ILE A 212 -14.56 -8.04 -20.04
N GLY A 213 -13.89 -9.17 -19.82
CA GLY A 213 -14.09 -10.42 -20.57
C GLY A 213 -13.30 -10.49 -21.88
N ASP A 214 -12.13 -9.83 -21.95
CA ASP A 214 -11.22 -9.90 -23.10
C ASP A 214 -10.17 -11.01 -22.90
N ASP A 215 -10.53 -12.23 -23.29
CA ASP A 215 -9.72 -13.43 -23.08
C ASP A 215 -8.41 -13.43 -23.91
N ALA A 216 -8.33 -12.69 -25.01
CA ALA A 216 -7.15 -12.70 -25.89
C ALA A 216 -5.98 -11.88 -25.31
N THR A 217 -6.30 -10.73 -24.70
CA THR A 217 -5.30 -9.86 -24.05
C THR A 217 -4.88 -10.43 -22.68
N LEU A 218 -5.71 -11.28 -22.08
CA LEU A 218 -5.45 -11.91 -20.78
C LEU A 218 -4.22 -12.83 -20.79
N ASP A 219 -4.04 -13.64 -21.84
CA ASP A 219 -2.96 -14.61 -21.93
C ASP A 219 -1.57 -13.94 -21.99
N GLU A 220 -1.43 -12.84 -22.77
CA GLU A 220 -0.17 -12.10 -22.88
C GLU A 220 0.27 -11.49 -21.53
N TRP A 221 -0.67 -10.92 -20.76
CA TRP A 221 -0.35 -10.30 -19.46
C TRP A 221 -0.18 -11.33 -18.34
N ALA A 222 -0.86 -12.48 -18.42
CA ALA A 222 -0.68 -13.58 -17.48
C ALA A 222 0.73 -14.19 -17.59
N GLU A 223 1.28 -14.33 -18.80
CA GLU A 223 2.65 -14.80 -19.02
C GLU A 223 3.69 -13.81 -18.45
N GLU A 224 3.52 -12.51 -18.67
CA GLU A 224 4.41 -11.47 -18.13
C GLU A 224 4.35 -11.43 -16.59
N LEU A 225 3.15 -11.53 -16.01
CA LEU A 225 2.96 -11.58 -14.56
C LEU A 225 3.65 -12.82 -13.95
N SER A 226 3.52 -13.98 -14.58
CA SER A 226 4.17 -15.21 -14.14
C SER A 226 5.70 -15.08 -14.16
N ALA A 227 6.26 -14.44 -15.19
CA ALA A 227 7.70 -14.18 -15.28
C ALA A 227 8.18 -13.27 -14.14
N VAL A 228 7.48 -12.16 -13.87
CA VAL A 228 7.82 -11.22 -12.79
C VAL A 228 7.63 -11.85 -11.40
N ALA A 229 6.57 -12.66 -11.19
CA ALA A 229 6.31 -13.34 -9.93
C ALA A 229 7.38 -14.39 -9.60
N THR A 230 7.85 -15.12 -10.63
CA THR A 230 8.93 -16.11 -10.51
C THR A 230 10.26 -15.45 -10.13
N GLU A 231 10.55 -14.28 -10.70
CA GLU A 231 11.78 -13.53 -10.41
C GLU A 231 11.81 -12.95 -8.98
N GLN A 232 10.64 -12.60 -8.41
CA GLN A 232 10.58 -11.96 -7.08
C GLN A 232 10.54 -12.91 -5.87
N SER A 233 10.46 -14.24 -6.05
CA SER A 233 10.46 -15.22 -4.95
C SER A 233 9.48 -14.87 -3.79
N TYR A 234 8.28 -14.39 -4.10
CA TYR A 234 7.23 -14.14 -3.10
C TYR A 234 6.22 -15.31 -3.08
N PRO A 235 6.21 -16.15 -2.02
CA PRO A 235 5.32 -17.32 -1.95
C PRO A 235 3.83 -16.99 -1.99
N TYR A 236 3.44 -15.75 -1.65
CA TYR A 236 2.04 -15.31 -1.62
C TYR A 236 1.41 -15.14 -3.02
N TRP A 237 2.21 -14.94 -4.07
CA TRP A 237 1.72 -14.69 -5.44
C TRP A 237 1.80 -15.93 -6.34
N ILE A 238 2.24 -17.07 -5.81
CA ILE A 238 2.42 -18.34 -6.53
C ILE A 238 1.30 -19.35 -6.20
N ALA A 239 0.33 -18.98 -5.35
CA ALA A 239 -0.75 -19.87 -4.90
C ALA A 239 -2.05 -19.68 -5.68
#